data_AF-D6PKD7-F1
#
_entry.id   AF-D6PKD7-F1
#
_cell.length_a   1.000
_cell.length_b   1.000
_cell.length_c   1.000
_cell.angle_alpha   90.00
_cell.angle_beta   90.00
_cell.angle_gamma   90.00
#
_symmetry.space_group_name_H-M   'P 1'
#
loop_
_entity.id
_entity.type
_entity.pdbx_description
1 polymer ?
#
loop_
_entity_poly.entity_id
_entity_poly.type
_entity_poly.pdbx_seq_one_letter_code
_entity_poly.pdbx_strand_id
1 'polypeptide(L)'
;MPQSAEERKANEAAQKREFRKSPEYRAWREANRERINQYKRERRRQRRLTDPAFKAVADRQVERMRQSLATLTPSPSVAHLVADQELRHIEATLYSRQKSKLKKALMRQCDHLGHISGAAMRRRYQQFDNACAYCGHKPNSPLELEIEHVVAISAGGPHCLSNIVPACTSCNTSKRNHPWLKWYKAQPFYSVERRRKIEHILSTTPYPAKQLDLLPTWVLLA
;
A
#
# COMPACT_ATOMS: atom_id res chain seq x y z
N MET A 1 -34.19 62.79 -31.99
CA MET A 1 -33.20 62.99 -30.90
C MET A 1 -32.33 61.74 -30.81
N PRO A 2 -30.98 61.84 -30.88
CA PRO A 2 -30.12 60.68 -30.75
C PRO A 2 -30.22 60.07 -29.35
N GLN A 3 -30.36 58.75 -29.25
CA GLN A 3 -30.42 58.02 -27.98
C GLN A 3 -29.18 58.31 -27.13
N SER A 4 -29.38 58.47 -25.82
CA SER A 4 -28.31 58.73 -24.85
C SER A 4 -27.38 57.51 -24.73
N ALA A 5 -26.15 57.70 -24.26
CA ALA A 5 -25.19 56.61 -24.07
C ALA A 5 -25.70 55.56 -23.07
N GLU A 6 -26.47 55.99 -22.07
CA GLU A 6 -27.08 55.10 -21.07
C GLU A 6 -28.22 54.27 -21.65
N GLU A 7 -29.08 54.89 -22.48
CA GLU A 7 -30.17 54.20 -23.18
C GLU A 7 -29.64 53.13 -24.15
N ARG A 8 -28.55 53.44 -24.87
CA ARG A 8 -27.89 52.48 -25.76
C ARG A 8 -27.34 51.28 -24.97
N LYS A 9 -26.71 51.53 -23.83
CA LYS A 9 -26.15 50.48 -22.96
C LYS A 9 -27.25 49.61 -22.34
N ALA A 10 -28.37 50.20 -21.93
CA ALA A 10 -29.52 49.47 -21.41
C ALA A 10 -30.17 48.59 -22.49
N ASN A 11 -30.35 49.13 -23.70
CA ASN A 11 -30.85 48.39 -24.85
C ASN A 11 -29.94 47.22 -25.23
N GLU A 12 -28.62 47.43 -25.25
CA GLU A 12 -27.65 46.38 -25.52
C GLU A 12 -27.68 45.27 -24.44
N ALA A 13 -27.83 45.64 -23.17
CA ALA A 13 -27.99 44.68 -22.08
C ALA A 13 -29.29 43.86 -22.20
N ALA A 14 -30.39 44.50 -22.58
CA ALA A 14 -31.68 43.84 -22.82
C ALA A 14 -31.59 42.86 -23.98
N GLN A 15 -30.99 43.26 -25.11
CA GLN A 15 -30.76 42.40 -26.28
C GLN A 15 -29.88 41.20 -25.93
N LYS A 16 -28.78 41.40 -25.19
CA LYS A 16 -27.92 40.30 -24.70
C LYS A 16 -28.68 39.34 -23.77
N ARG A 17 -29.58 39.86 -22.94
CA ARG A 17 -30.40 39.02 -22.04
C ARG A 17 -31.39 38.17 -22.83
N GLU A 18 -32.00 38.73 -23.88
CA GLU A 18 -32.93 37.99 -24.74
C GLU A 18 -32.20 36.94 -25.58
N PHE A 19 -31.05 37.29 -26.17
CA PHE A 19 -30.22 36.34 -26.91
C PHE A 19 -29.81 35.12 -26.06
N ARG A 20 -29.50 35.31 -24.77
CA ARG A 20 -29.15 34.18 -23.86
C ARG A 20 -30.27 33.15 -23.67
N LYS A 21 -31.52 33.48 -24.03
CA LYS A 21 -32.65 32.55 -23.99
C LYS A 21 -32.82 31.75 -25.29
N SER A 22 -32.21 32.21 -26.38
CA SER A 22 -32.42 31.66 -27.73
C SER A 22 -31.84 30.25 -27.90
N PRO A 23 -32.38 29.44 -28.82
CA PRO A 23 -31.80 28.15 -29.20
C PRO A 23 -30.37 28.28 -29.73
N GLU A 24 -30.07 29.34 -30.46
CA GLU A 24 -28.73 29.64 -31.00
C GLU A 24 -27.70 29.80 -29.88
N TYR A 25 -28.05 30.50 -28.80
CA TYR A 25 -27.17 30.62 -27.64
C TYR A 25 -26.93 29.27 -26.96
N ARG A 26 -27.96 28.40 -26.88
CA ARG A 26 -27.80 27.05 -26.31
C ARG A 26 -26.86 26.20 -27.15
N ALA A 27 -27.03 26.20 -28.47
CA ALA A 27 -26.14 25.50 -29.41
C ALA A 27 -24.70 26.02 -29.31
N TRP A 28 -24.52 27.35 -29.28
CA TRP A 28 -23.21 27.97 -29.06
C TRP A 28 -22.62 27.56 -27.70
N ARG A 29 -23.41 27.55 -26.62
CA ARG A 29 -22.96 27.16 -25.27
C ARG A 29 -22.50 25.72 -25.21
N GLU A 30 -23.17 24.82 -25.90
CA GLU A 30 -22.79 23.40 -25.97
C GLU A 30 -21.51 23.22 -26.79
N ALA A 31 -21.44 23.79 -28.00
CA ALA A 31 -20.25 23.77 -28.85
C ALA A 31 -19.02 24.41 -28.19
N ASN A 32 -19.21 25.30 -27.21
CA ASN A 32 -18.13 26.01 -26.50
C ASN A 32 -17.97 25.57 -25.04
N ARG A 33 -18.59 24.46 -24.62
CA ARG A 33 -18.65 24.04 -23.22
C ARG A 33 -17.27 23.95 -22.57
N GLU A 34 -16.32 23.31 -23.25
CA GLU A 34 -14.96 23.13 -22.73
C GLU A 34 -14.23 24.45 -22.59
N ARG A 35 -14.25 25.30 -23.63
CA ARG A 35 -13.65 26.64 -23.63
C ARG A 35 -14.20 27.51 -22.50
N ILE A 36 -15.52 27.49 -22.29
CA ILE A 36 -16.18 28.23 -21.20
C ILE A 36 -15.73 27.69 -19.83
N ASN A 37 -15.63 26.37 -19.69
CA ASN A 37 -15.21 25.75 -18.44
C ASN A 37 -13.73 26.04 -18.14
N GLN A 38 -12.87 26.04 -19.14
CA GLN A 38 -11.46 26.42 -19.01
C GLN A 38 -11.33 27.89 -18.58
N TYR A 39 -12.04 28.80 -19.24
CA TYR A 39 -12.08 30.22 -18.85
C TYR A 39 -12.53 30.42 -17.40
N LYS A 40 -13.61 29.75 -16.98
CA LYS A 40 -14.11 29.81 -15.60
C LYS A 40 -13.08 29.28 -14.59
N ARG A 41 -12.41 28.16 -14.92
CA ARG A 41 -11.36 27.58 -14.08
C ARG A 41 -10.19 28.55 -13.91
N GLU A 42 -9.67 29.10 -15.00
CA GLU A 42 -8.54 30.02 -14.96
C GLU A 42 -8.91 31.31 -14.22
N ARG A 43 -10.08 31.89 -14.50
CA ARG A 43 -10.56 33.07 -13.78
C ARG A 43 -10.68 32.81 -12.27
N ARG A 44 -11.21 31.66 -11.86
CA ARG A 44 -11.31 31.29 -10.43
C ARG A 44 -9.92 31.08 -9.82
N ARG A 45 -8.99 30.48 -10.56
CA ARG A 45 -7.60 30.28 -10.14
C ARG A 45 -6.89 31.62 -9.93
N GLN A 46 -6.92 32.49 -10.92
CA GLN A 46 -6.35 33.84 -10.84
C GLN A 46 -6.95 34.61 -9.67
N ARG A 47 -8.27 34.62 -9.52
CA ARG A 47 -8.92 35.29 -8.40
C ARG A 47 -8.48 34.72 -7.04
N ARG A 48 -8.29 33.39 -6.91
CA ARG A 48 -7.77 32.78 -5.68
C ARG A 48 -6.32 33.20 -5.38
N LEU A 49 -5.53 33.54 -6.40
CA LEU A 49 -4.17 34.05 -6.22
C LEU A 49 -4.16 35.53 -5.84
N THR A 50 -5.03 36.34 -6.44
CA THR A 50 -4.99 37.80 -6.31
C THR A 50 -5.89 38.38 -5.23
N ASP A 51 -6.93 37.65 -4.79
CA ASP A 51 -7.94 38.11 -3.82
C ASP A 51 -7.86 37.25 -2.54
N PRO A 52 -7.19 37.73 -1.48
CA PRO A 52 -7.03 36.99 -0.22
C PRO A 52 -8.36 36.64 0.47
N ALA A 53 -9.38 37.50 0.36
CA ALA A 53 -10.69 37.25 0.95
C ALA A 53 -11.40 36.10 0.22
N PHE A 54 -11.33 36.05 -1.12
CA PHE A 54 -11.83 34.94 -1.90
C PHE A 54 -11.10 33.62 -1.60
N LYS A 55 -9.77 33.68 -1.43
CA LYS A 55 -8.96 32.52 -1.03
C LYS A 55 -9.42 31.95 0.31
N ALA A 56 -9.58 32.79 1.33
CA ALA A 56 -9.97 32.36 2.68
C ALA A 56 -11.35 31.68 2.71
N VAL A 57 -12.32 32.15 1.93
CA VAL A 57 -13.65 31.51 1.81
C VAL A 57 -13.54 30.16 1.10
N ALA A 58 -12.79 30.09 0.00
CA ALA A 58 -12.59 28.84 -0.73
C ALA A 58 -11.86 27.79 0.11
N ASP A 59 -10.85 28.19 0.88
CA ASP A 59 -10.08 27.31 1.77
C ASP A 59 -10.96 26.75 2.88
N ARG A 60 -11.78 27.59 3.54
CA ARG A 60 -12.75 27.15 4.56
C ARG A 60 -13.75 26.13 4.02
N GLN A 61 -14.23 26.32 2.79
CA GLN A 61 -15.14 25.36 2.16
C GLN A 61 -14.48 24.00 1.91
N VAL A 62 -13.23 24.00 1.42
CA VAL A 62 -12.45 22.77 1.22
C VAL A 62 -12.21 22.07 2.55
N GLU A 63 -11.88 22.81 3.60
CA GLU A 63 -11.61 22.23 4.91
C GLU A 63 -12.87 21.60 5.52
N ARG A 64 -14.02 22.27 5.41
CA ARG A 64 -15.31 21.67 5.81
C ARG A 64 -15.61 20.39 5.05
N MET A 65 -15.35 20.34 3.74
CA MET A 65 -15.53 19.13 2.95
C MET A 65 -14.59 18.01 3.41
N ARG A 66 -13.32 18.32 3.71
CA ARG A 66 -12.38 17.33 4.25
C ARG A 66 -12.84 16.76 5.59
N GLN A 67 -13.28 17.63 6.51
CA GLN A 67 -13.81 17.22 7.80
C GLN A 67 -15.04 16.32 7.64
N SER A 68 -15.96 16.66 6.73
CA SER A 68 -17.13 15.84 6.44
C SER A 68 -16.77 14.50 5.79
N LEU A 69 -15.74 14.45 4.93
CA LEU A 69 -15.28 13.20 4.33
C LEU A 69 -14.56 12.31 5.34
N ALA A 70 -13.84 12.90 6.30
CA ALA A 70 -13.11 12.18 7.33
C ALA A 70 -14.03 11.42 8.30
N THR A 71 -15.29 11.86 8.45
CA THR A 71 -16.28 11.20 9.32
C THR A 71 -17.14 10.18 8.60
N LEU A 72 -17.05 10.07 7.26
CA LEU A 72 -17.81 9.09 6.50
C LEU A 72 -17.17 7.72 6.62
N THR A 73 -17.94 6.75 7.09
CA THR A 73 -17.59 5.34 6.97
C THR A 73 -17.96 4.85 5.55
N PRO A 74 -17.09 4.05 4.89
CA PRO A 74 -17.42 3.50 3.58
C PRO A 74 -18.68 2.65 3.66
N SER A 75 -19.53 2.71 2.63
CA SER A 75 -20.65 1.76 2.51
C SER A 75 -20.09 0.32 2.42
N PRO A 76 -20.87 -0.71 2.80
CA PRO A 76 -20.40 -2.10 2.74
C PRO A 76 -19.83 -2.51 1.36
N SER A 77 -20.45 -2.02 0.28
CA SER A 77 -19.98 -2.25 -1.10
C SER A 77 -18.61 -1.64 -1.38
N VAL A 78 -18.35 -0.43 -0.87
CA VAL A 78 -17.07 0.27 -1.04
C VAL A 78 -16.01 -0.32 -0.09
N ALA A 79 -16.39 -0.72 1.11
CA ALA A 79 -15.51 -1.36 2.07
C ALA A 79 -14.90 -2.67 1.52
N HIS A 80 -15.71 -3.49 0.83
CA HIS A 80 -15.21 -4.70 0.15
C HIS A 80 -14.19 -4.36 -0.95
N LEU A 81 -14.45 -3.33 -1.76
CA LEU A 81 -13.52 -2.89 -2.82
C LEU A 81 -12.20 -2.36 -2.25
N VAL A 82 -12.27 -1.61 -1.15
CA VAL A 82 -11.08 -1.12 -0.45
C VAL A 82 -10.29 -2.29 0.13
N ALA A 83 -10.94 -3.24 0.81
CA ALA A 83 -10.29 -4.43 1.35
C ALA A 83 -9.62 -5.29 0.24
N ASP A 84 -10.28 -5.42 -0.92
CA ASP A 84 -9.74 -6.09 -2.10
C ASP A 84 -8.54 -5.33 -2.70
N GLN A 85 -8.57 -3.99 -2.70
CA GLN A 85 -7.43 -3.16 -3.09
C GLN A 85 -6.24 -3.29 -2.12
N GLU A 86 -6.49 -3.27 -0.81
CA GLU A 86 -5.46 -3.47 0.21
C GLU A 86 -4.83 -4.86 0.08
N LEU A 87 -5.67 -5.89 -0.13
CA LEU A 87 -5.23 -7.26 -0.32
C LEU A 87 -4.32 -7.41 -1.56
N ARG A 88 -4.71 -6.81 -2.69
CA ARG A 88 -3.87 -6.74 -3.90
C ARG A 88 -2.56 -6.01 -3.63
N HIS A 89 -2.60 -4.89 -2.91
CA HIS A 89 -1.40 -4.13 -2.56
C HIS A 89 -0.44 -4.94 -1.69
N ILE A 90 -0.96 -5.67 -0.71
CA ILE A 90 -0.17 -6.57 0.15
C ILE A 90 0.50 -7.65 -0.68
N GLU A 91 -0.24 -8.36 -1.54
CA GLU A 91 0.34 -9.41 -2.39
C GLU A 91 1.40 -8.88 -3.34
N ALA A 92 1.15 -7.74 -3.99
CA ALA A 92 2.10 -7.13 -4.91
C ALA A 92 3.40 -6.70 -4.21
N THR A 93 3.27 -6.15 -3.00
CA THR A 93 4.43 -5.75 -2.18
C THR A 93 5.23 -6.97 -1.72
N LEU A 94 4.55 -8.01 -1.23
CA LEU A 94 5.19 -9.26 -0.81
C LEU A 94 5.90 -9.94 -1.98
N TYR A 95 5.27 -9.99 -3.16
CA TYR A 95 5.86 -10.50 -4.38
C TYR A 95 7.14 -9.73 -4.77
N SER A 96 7.10 -8.39 -4.72
CA SER A 96 8.25 -7.55 -5.05
C SER A 96 9.42 -7.78 -4.08
N ARG A 97 9.15 -7.83 -2.77
CA ARG A 97 10.16 -8.14 -1.74
C ARG A 97 10.78 -9.52 -1.96
N GLN A 98 9.93 -10.50 -2.24
CA GLN A 98 10.35 -11.87 -2.50
C GLN A 98 11.25 -11.97 -3.73
N LYS A 99 10.93 -11.25 -4.82
CA LYS A 99 11.78 -11.16 -6.02
C LYS A 99 13.18 -10.62 -5.70
N SER A 100 13.29 -9.63 -4.82
CA SER A 100 14.59 -9.12 -4.35
C SER A 100 15.38 -10.17 -3.56
N LYS A 101 14.71 -10.98 -2.74
CA LYS A 101 15.34 -12.11 -2.02
C LYS A 101 15.77 -13.22 -2.97
N LEU A 102 14.97 -13.52 -4.00
CA LEU A 102 15.30 -14.48 -5.06
C LEU A 102 16.58 -14.06 -5.80
N LYS A 103 16.69 -12.78 -6.19
CA LYS A 103 17.92 -12.26 -6.82
C LYS A 103 19.15 -12.48 -5.93
N LYS A 104 19.02 -12.24 -4.63
CA LYS A 104 20.09 -12.48 -3.64
C LYS A 104 20.43 -13.97 -3.50
N ALA A 105 19.44 -14.83 -3.54
CA ALA A 105 19.58 -16.28 -3.48
C ALA A 105 20.33 -16.82 -4.71
N LEU A 106 19.94 -16.37 -5.91
CA LEU A 106 20.62 -16.67 -7.17
C LEU A 106 22.09 -16.24 -7.15
N MET A 107 22.37 -15.00 -6.73
CA MET A 107 23.74 -14.48 -6.60
C MET A 107 24.61 -15.28 -5.64
N ARG A 108 24.02 -15.99 -4.69
CA ARG A 108 24.72 -16.79 -3.69
C ARG A 108 24.67 -18.29 -3.93
N GLN A 109 24.10 -18.72 -5.06
CA GLN A 109 24.02 -20.13 -5.44
C GLN A 109 23.44 -20.99 -4.30
N CYS A 110 22.33 -20.56 -3.70
CA CYS A 110 21.71 -21.33 -2.64
C CYS A 110 21.20 -22.69 -3.15
N ASP A 111 21.10 -23.65 -2.22
CA ASP A 111 20.76 -25.04 -2.48
C ASP A 111 19.49 -25.25 -3.32
N HIS A 112 18.40 -24.54 -2.98
CA HIS A 112 17.13 -24.68 -3.68
C HIS A 112 16.42 -23.33 -3.88
N LEU A 113 15.82 -23.15 -5.07
CA LEU A 113 15.07 -21.95 -5.47
C LEU A 113 13.61 -22.33 -5.75
N GLY A 114 12.73 -22.00 -4.82
CA GLY A 114 11.29 -22.22 -4.95
C GLY A 114 10.57 -21.02 -5.56
N HIS A 115 9.55 -21.28 -6.38
CA HIS A 115 8.62 -20.25 -6.83
C HIS A 115 7.63 -19.90 -5.71
N ILE A 116 7.58 -18.62 -5.30
CA ILE A 116 6.72 -18.16 -4.21
C ILE A 116 5.89 -16.96 -4.67
N SER A 117 4.56 -17.12 -4.69
CA SER A 117 3.63 -16.05 -5.04
C SER A 117 3.36 -15.11 -3.86
N GLY A 118 2.91 -13.88 -4.15
CA GLY A 118 2.47 -12.92 -3.13
C GLY A 118 1.33 -13.48 -2.26
N ALA A 119 0.40 -14.23 -2.86
CA ALA A 119 -0.69 -14.92 -2.17
C ALA A 119 -0.17 -15.97 -1.17
N ALA A 120 0.83 -16.75 -1.57
CA ALA A 120 1.46 -17.76 -0.70
C ALA A 120 2.20 -17.10 0.47
N MET A 121 2.90 -15.99 0.22
CA MET A 121 3.54 -15.17 1.25
C MET A 121 2.51 -14.60 2.24
N ARG A 122 1.39 -14.05 1.75
CA ARG A 122 0.33 -13.54 2.62
C ARG A 122 -0.25 -14.66 3.50
N ARG A 123 -0.53 -15.84 2.92
CA ARG A 123 -0.98 -17.00 3.70
C ARG A 123 0.02 -17.40 4.78
N ARG A 124 1.32 -17.34 4.47
CA ARG A 124 2.38 -17.56 5.48
C ARG A 124 2.32 -16.50 6.59
N TYR A 125 2.12 -15.24 6.27
CA TYR A 125 2.00 -14.19 7.31
C TYR A 125 0.76 -14.40 8.17
N GLN A 126 -0.37 -14.79 7.56
CA GLN A 126 -1.60 -15.14 8.27
C GLN A 126 -1.42 -16.35 9.19
N GLN A 127 -0.64 -17.36 8.79
CA GLN A 127 -0.31 -18.50 9.66
C GLN A 127 0.38 -18.05 10.94
N PHE A 128 1.09 -16.92 10.94
CA PHE A 128 1.71 -16.31 12.13
C PHE A 128 0.91 -15.13 12.68
N ASP A 129 -0.39 -15.08 12.42
CA ASP A 129 -1.31 -14.05 12.94
C ASP A 129 -0.90 -12.61 12.56
N ASN A 130 -0.23 -12.48 11.42
CA ASN A 130 0.43 -11.25 10.97
C ASN A 130 1.37 -10.66 12.03
N ALA A 131 2.05 -11.51 12.80
CA ALA A 131 3.01 -11.14 13.82
C ALA A 131 4.39 -11.75 13.55
N CYS A 132 5.41 -11.19 14.19
CA CYS A 132 6.78 -11.71 14.15
C CYS A 132 6.81 -13.15 14.68
N ALA A 133 7.41 -14.06 13.89
CA ALA A 133 7.53 -15.48 14.23
C ALA A 133 8.36 -15.74 15.49
N TYR A 134 9.24 -14.80 15.88
CA TYR A 134 10.11 -14.95 17.04
C TYR A 134 9.54 -14.28 18.29
N CYS A 135 9.44 -12.94 18.31
CA CYS A 135 9.00 -12.19 19.49
C CYS A 135 7.49 -12.02 19.60
N GLY A 136 6.73 -12.35 18.55
CA GLY A 136 5.27 -12.14 18.55
C GLY A 136 4.81 -10.70 18.36
N HIS A 137 5.72 -9.76 18.09
CA HIS A 137 5.34 -8.37 17.80
C HIS A 137 4.34 -8.32 16.63
N LYS A 138 3.19 -7.70 16.89
CA LYS A 138 2.10 -7.53 15.93
C LYS A 138 2.03 -6.06 15.48
N PRO A 139 2.50 -5.72 14.27
CA PRO A 139 2.44 -4.36 13.76
C PRO A 139 1.02 -3.98 13.31
N ASN A 140 0.84 -2.70 12.96
CA ASN A 140 -0.42 -2.19 12.42
C ASN A 140 -0.68 -2.73 11.00
N SER A 141 0.38 -2.92 10.21
CA SER A 141 0.32 -3.55 8.90
C SER A 141 1.26 -4.75 8.80
N PRO A 142 0.83 -5.89 8.20
CA PRO A 142 1.73 -7.03 7.94
C PRO A 142 2.92 -6.64 7.05
N LEU A 143 2.82 -5.54 6.29
CA LEU A 143 3.92 -5.03 5.47
C LEU A 143 5.06 -4.41 6.29
N GLU A 144 4.89 -4.18 7.59
CA GLU A 144 5.99 -3.79 8.48
C GLU A 144 6.89 -4.98 8.84
N LEU A 145 6.45 -6.22 8.60
CA LEU A 145 7.27 -7.42 8.79
C LEU A 145 8.11 -7.71 7.54
N GLU A 146 9.33 -8.18 7.79
CA GLU A 146 10.28 -8.58 6.77
C GLU A 146 10.16 -10.07 6.44
N ILE A 147 10.50 -10.39 5.19
CA ILE A 147 10.67 -11.76 4.73
C ILE A 147 11.99 -12.27 5.31
N GLU A 148 11.89 -13.17 6.29
CA GLU A 148 13.04 -13.75 6.96
C GLU A 148 13.25 -15.22 6.56
N HIS A 149 14.50 -15.55 6.27
CA HIS A 149 14.95 -16.90 5.99
C HIS A 149 15.44 -17.53 7.29
N VAL A 150 14.73 -18.54 7.78
CA VAL A 150 15.04 -19.22 9.05
C VAL A 150 16.47 -19.76 9.02
N VAL A 151 16.82 -20.49 7.96
CA VAL A 151 18.20 -20.76 7.58
C VAL A 151 18.63 -19.70 6.57
N ALA A 152 19.58 -18.85 6.95
CA ALA A 152 19.95 -17.70 6.13
C ALA A 152 20.51 -18.12 4.76
N ILE A 153 20.17 -17.36 3.70
CA ILE A 153 20.71 -17.57 2.35
C ILE A 153 22.25 -17.54 2.34
N SER A 154 22.87 -16.67 3.14
CA SER A 154 24.34 -16.59 3.24
C SER A 154 24.99 -17.77 3.93
N ALA A 155 24.20 -18.64 4.58
CA ALA A 155 24.64 -19.87 5.22
C ALA A 155 24.19 -21.11 4.42
N GLY A 156 23.87 -20.94 3.13
CA GLY A 156 23.42 -22.03 2.25
C GLY A 156 21.93 -22.36 2.34
N GLY A 157 21.15 -21.62 3.12
CA GLY A 157 19.73 -21.89 3.28
C GLY A 157 18.92 -21.74 1.98
N PRO A 158 17.93 -22.61 1.74
CA PRO A 158 17.15 -22.60 0.51
C PRO A 158 16.19 -21.40 0.45
N HIS A 159 15.95 -20.91 -0.75
CA HIS A 159 14.97 -19.86 -0.99
C HIS A 159 13.61 -20.47 -1.34
N CYS A 160 12.90 -20.97 -0.33
CA CYS A 160 11.61 -21.63 -0.50
C CYS A 160 10.64 -21.25 0.63
N LEU A 161 9.34 -21.51 0.41
CA LEU A 161 8.32 -21.10 1.38
C LEU A 161 8.49 -21.79 2.73
N SER A 162 8.95 -23.05 2.77
CA SER A 162 9.25 -23.79 4.01
C SER A 162 10.42 -23.20 4.82
N ASN A 163 11.24 -22.31 4.24
CA ASN A 163 12.31 -21.62 4.95
C ASN A 163 11.95 -20.16 5.33
N ILE A 164 10.75 -19.70 5.00
CA ILE A 164 10.38 -18.28 5.14
C ILE A 164 9.38 -18.06 6.27
N VAL A 165 9.69 -17.13 7.17
CA VAL A 165 8.77 -16.67 8.22
C VAL A 165 8.70 -15.15 8.23
N PRO A 166 7.61 -14.54 8.73
CA PRO A 166 7.59 -13.10 8.98
C PRO A 166 8.42 -12.78 10.23
N ALA A 167 9.27 -11.76 10.15
CA ALA A 167 10.01 -11.26 11.31
C ALA A 167 9.98 -9.73 11.35
N CYS A 168 9.94 -9.13 12.54
CA CYS A 168 10.18 -7.69 12.66
C CYS A 168 11.66 -7.38 12.38
N THR A 169 11.93 -6.13 11.98
CA THR A 169 13.29 -5.68 11.65
C THR A 169 14.29 -5.91 12.76
N SER A 170 13.89 -5.75 14.03
CA SER A 170 14.77 -5.97 15.19
C SER A 170 15.19 -7.43 15.34
N CYS A 171 14.23 -8.36 15.25
CA CYS A 171 14.53 -9.80 15.31
C CYS A 171 15.35 -10.26 14.11
N ASN A 172 14.98 -9.85 12.89
CA ASN A 172 15.70 -10.22 11.68
C ASN A 172 17.16 -9.73 11.72
N THR A 173 17.37 -8.47 12.10
CA THR A 173 18.71 -7.89 12.20
C THR A 173 19.54 -8.54 13.30
N SER A 174 18.94 -8.82 14.46
CA SER A 174 19.61 -9.51 15.58
C SER A 174 20.00 -10.95 15.23
N LYS A 175 19.10 -11.71 14.56
CA LYS A 175 19.38 -13.08 14.12
C LYS A 175 20.46 -13.12 13.05
N ARG A 176 20.39 -12.24 12.05
CA ARG A 176 21.33 -12.18 10.92
C ARG A 176 21.53 -13.57 10.29
N ASN A 177 22.76 -14.09 10.31
CA ASN A 177 23.13 -15.41 9.80
C ASN A 177 23.37 -16.44 10.93
N HIS A 178 23.02 -16.13 12.18
CA HIS A 178 23.15 -17.10 13.27
C HIS A 178 22.20 -18.29 13.08
N PRO A 179 22.58 -19.49 13.57
CA PRO A 179 21.67 -20.63 13.63
C PRO A 179 20.42 -20.25 14.42
N TRP A 180 19.27 -20.31 13.76
CA TRP A 180 18.04 -19.71 14.27
C TRP A 180 17.65 -20.21 15.66
N LEU A 181 17.78 -21.51 15.92
CA LEU A 181 17.34 -22.11 17.18
C LEU A 181 18.26 -21.70 18.34
N LYS A 182 19.58 -21.74 18.12
CA LYS A 182 20.58 -21.27 19.09
C LYS A 182 20.38 -19.79 19.41
N TRP A 183 20.20 -18.96 18.39
CA TRP A 183 19.92 -17.53 18.59
C TRP A 183 18.61 -17.33 19.34
N TYR A 184 17.54 -18.02 18.94
CA TYR A 184 16.21 -17.82 19.50
C TYR A 184 16.13 -18.24 20.96
N LYS A 185 16.76 -19.36 21.34
CA LYS A 185 16.87 -19.81 22.74
C LYS A 185 17.58 -18.82 23.65
N ALA A 186 18.49 -18.02 23.11
CA ALA A 186 19.19 -16.98 23.86
C ALA A 186 18.38 -15.68 24.01
N GLN A 187 17.21 -15.55 23.39
CA GLN A 187 16.40 -14.33 23.47
C GLN A 187 15.49 -14.34 24.70
N PRO A 188 15.26 -13.18 25.34
CA PRO A 188 14.37 -13.08 26.51
C PRO A 188 12.90 -13.39 26.17
N PHE A 189 12.51 -13.34 24.90
CA PHE A 189 11.16 -13.63 24.41
C PHE A 189 11.04 -15.04 23.80
N TYR A 190 11.97 -15.94 24.10
CA TYR A 190 11.90 -17.33 23.63
C TYR A 190 10.58 -17.99 24.02
N SER A 191 9.95 -18.68 23.08
CA SER A 191 8.72 -19.43 23.29
C SER A 191 8.80 -20.79 22.61
N VAL A 192 8.54 -21.85 23.38
CA VAL A 192 8.48 -23.23 22.88
C VAL A 192 7.38 -23.38 21.83
N GLU A 193 6.25 -22.69 22.00
CA GLU A 193 5.13 -22.73 21.06
C GLU A 193 5.53 -22.13 19.70
N ARG A 194 6.13 -20.93 19.69
CA ARG A 194 6.63 -20.28 18.47
C ARG A 194 7.74 -21.09 17.82
N ARG A 195 8.66 -21.65 18.62
CA ARG A 195 9.68 -22.59 18.13
C ARG A 195 9.03 -23.75 17.38
N ARG A 196 8.07 -24.46 17.99
CA ARG A 196 7.37 -25.59 17.37
C ARG A 196 6.67 -25.19 16.07
N LYS A 197 6.08 -23.99 16.03
CA LYS A 197 5.46 -23.43 14.82
C LYS A 197 6.48 -23.23 13.70
N ILE A 198 7.67 -22.71 14.01
CA ILE A 198 8.78 -22.57 13.05
C ILE A 198 9.29 -23.96 12.61
N GLU A 199 9.47 -24.91 13.53
CA GLU A 199 9.88 -26.28 13.21
C GLU A 199 8.88 -26.97 12.28
N HIS A 200 7.58 -26.79 12.52
CA HIS A 200 6.52 -27.28 11.64
C HIS A 200 6.64 -26.67 10.23
N ILE A 201 6.91 -25.37 10.13
CA ILE A 201 7.18 -24.74 8.83
C ILE A 201 8.38 -25.38 8.13
N LEU A 202 9.48 -25.59 8.84
CA LEU A 202 10.69 -26.21 8.27
C LEU A 202 10.45 -27.67 7.81
N SER A 203 9.57 -28.40 8.50
CA SER A 203 9.25 -29.79 8.17
C SER A 203 8.28 -29.95 6.98
N THR A 204 7.62 -28.88 6.54
CA THR A 204 6.71 -28.90 5.37
C THR A 204 7.42 -28.89 4.00
N THR A 205 8.71 -29.27 3.94
CA THR A 205 9.55 -29.20 2.73
C THR A 205 9.16 -30.27 1.68
N PRO A 206 8.86 -29.89 0.42
CA PRO A 206 8.56 -30.86 -0.64
C PRO A 206 9.78 -31.38 -1.45
N TYR A 207 11.01 -30.90 -1.20
CA TYR A 207 12.22 -31.27 -1.98
C TYR A 207 13.54 -31.14 -1.18
N PRO A 208 14.60 -31.84 -1.59
CA PRO A 208 14.74 -33.29 -1.52
C PRO A 208 15.34 -33.77 -0.17
N ALA A 209 15.64 -32.87 0.77
CA ALA A 209 16.05 -33.22 2.13
C ALA A 209 15.23 -32.38 3.13
N LYS A 210 14.76 -32.97 4.23
CA LYS A 210 14.03 -32.21 5.25
C LYS A 210 15.00 -31.14 5.73
N GLN A 211 14.60 -29.88 5.75
CA GLN A 211 15.51 -28.79 6.12
C GLN A 211 16.10 -28.95 7.54
N LEU A 212 15.45 -29.75 8.39
CA LEU A 212 15.96 -30.19 9.69
C LEU A 212 17.22 -31.07 9.58
N ASP A 213 17.36 -31.85 8.52
CA ASP A 213 18.52 -32.71 8.24
C ASP A 213 19.73 -31.89 7.76
N LEU A 214 19.49 -30.67 7.25
CA LEU A 214 20.53 -29.69 6.88
C LEU A 214 21.05 -28.89 8.08
N LEU A 215 20.38 -28.96 9.23
CA LEU A 215 20.87 -28.34 10.47
C LEU A 215 21.89 -29.29 11.12
N PRO A 216 23.10 -28.82 11.47
CA PRO A 216 24.04 -29.62 12.23
C PRO A 216 23.39 -30.19 13.50
N THR A 217 23.73 -31.41 13.90
CA THR A 217 23.14 -32.08 15.07
C THR A 217 23.22 -31.26 16.37
N TRP A 218 24.26 -30.43 16.53
CA TRP A 218 24.40 -29.51 17.65
C TRP A 218 23.36 -28.37 17.68
N VAL A 219 22.68 -28.07 16.57
CA VAL A 219 21.57 -27.11 16.51
C VAL A 219 20.32 -27.68 17.16
N LEU A 220 20.11 -29.00 17.12
CA LEU A 220 18.92 -29.67 17.65
C LEU A 220 19.08 -30.14 19.11
N LEU A 221 20.31 -30.37 19.56
CA LEU A 221 20.65 -30.88 20.89
C LEU A 221 20.94 -29.79 21.95
N ALA A 222 21.07 -28.52 21.56
CA ALA A 222 21.22 -27.36 22.46
C ALA A 222 19.93 -26.57 22.53
#